data_AF-A0A8C9FXW2-F1
#
_entry.id   AF-A0A8C9FXW2-F1
#
_cell.length_a   1.000
_cell.length_b   1.000
_cell.length_c   1.000
_cell.angle_alpha   90.00
_cell.angle_beta   90.00
_cell.angle_gamma   90.00
#
_symmetry.space_group_name_H-M   'P 1'
#
loop_
_entity.id
_entity.type
_entity.pdbx_description
1 polymer ?
#
loop_
_entity_poly.entity_id
_entity_poly.type
_entity_poly.pdbx_seq_one_letter_code
_entity_poly.pdbx_strand_id
1 'polypeptide(L)'
;MELNSSLFPKDVRLRIPQTLTVKFLPSDPNHFIVGTNIGLVGHGTRHDLKVLPKLFRPQEGGMRSISINAIDFFPFGKSLFLVGCSDGSIRLHQMTSEYPLMQWNDSTNGQPVIALQWALTRPAVFFVLDASSNIYIWDLLENDLFPVAKQTVPSENVTTMALLGEPEKTNGLLGIVLANNSGEIDIHCVKKKWALPQPEESEKLNWILLRSC
;
A
#
# COMPACT_ATOMS: atom_id res chain seq x y z
N MET A 1 35.26 -4.69 -10.43
CA MET A 1 34.06 -5.39 -9.93
C MET A 1 32.87 -4.69 -10.56
N GLU A 2 32.38 -5.19 -11.70
CA GLU A 2 31.27 -4.57 -12.42
C GLU A 2 29.94 -5.05 -11.81
N LEU A 3 29.30 -4.19 -11.03
CA LEU A 3 27.94 -4.41 -10.51
C LEU A 3 26.93 -4.24 -11.65
N ASN A 4 26.76 -5.27 -12.47
CA ASN A 4 25.78 -5.28 -13.55
C ASN A 4 24.60 -6.21 -13.19
N SER A 5 23.88 -5.89 -12.13
CA SER A 5 22.63 -6.55 -11.73
C SER A 5 21.51 -5.52 -11.56
N SER A 6 21.19 -4.79 -12.63
CA SER A 6 20.02 -3.89 -12.58
C SER A 6 18.74 -4.72 -12.42
N LEU A 7 18.00 -4.44 -11.35
CA LEU A 7 16.68 -5.00 -11.04
C LEU A 7 15.68 -4.88 -12.20
N PHE A 8 15.84 -3.84 -13.02
CA PHE A 8 14.92 -3.55 -14.12
C PHE A 8 15.38 -4.19 -15.45
N PRO A 9 14.44 -4.80 -16.21
CA PRO A 9 14.73 -5.29 -17.55
C PRO A 9 15.05 -4.13 -18.52
N LYS A 10 15.70 -4.46 -19.65
CA LYS A 10 16.34 -3.46 -20.54
C LYS A 10 15.36 -2.45 -21.16
N ASP A 11 14.13 -2.85 -21.42
CA ASP A 11 13.03 -2.01 -21.94
C ASP A 11 12.64 -0.89 -20.98
N VAL A 12 12.77 -1.11 -19.66
CA VAL A 12 12.47 -0.11 -18.62
C VAL A 12 13.60 0.92 -18.47
N ARG A 13 14.83 0.57 -18.85
CA ARG A 13 16.01 1.44 -18.68
C ARG A 13 16.00 2.71 -19.54
N LEU A 14 15.11 2.79 -20.53
CA LEU A 14 14.95 3.97 -21.39
C LEU A 14 14.61 5.26 -20.61
N ARG A 15 14.12 5.14 -19.37
CA ARG A 15 13.81 6.29 -18.49
C ARG A 15 14.64 6.36 -17.19
N ILE A 16 15.69 5.55 -17.01
CA ILE A 16 16.51 5.45 -15.79
C ILE A 16 15.63 5.48 -14.51
N PRO A 17 14.99 4.35 -14.15
CA PRO A 17 14.13 4.31 -12.97
C PRO A 17 14.88 4.73 -11.71
N GLN A 18 14.35 5.73 -11.01
CA GLN A 18 14.81 6.12 -9.68
C GLN A 18 14.07 5.29 -8.64
N THR A 19 14.83 4.79 -7.65
CA THR A 19 14.27 4.08 -6.49
C THR A 19 13.81 5.09 -5.46
N LEU A 20 12.56 4.98 -5.01
CA LEU A 20 11.95 5.89 -4.05
C LEU A 20 11.67 5.24 -2.69
N THR A 21 11.33 3.95 -2.69
CA THR A 21 11.00 3.20 -1.47
C THR A 21 11.36 1.74 -1.62
N VAL A 22 11.71 1.08 -0.51
CA VAL A 22 12.04 -0.34 -0.45
C VAL A 22 11.32 -0.97 0.73
N LYS A 23 10.69 -2.13 0.51
CA LYS A 23 10.05 -2.93 1.56
C LYS A 23 10.46 -4.39 1.43
N PHE A 24 10.83 -5.01 2.55
CA PHE A 24 11.09 -6.44 2.62
C PHE A 24 9.79 -7.19 2.92
N LEU A 25 9.59 -8.33 2.28
CA LEU A 25 8.45 -9.19 2.55
C LEU A 25 8.56 -9.73 3.99
N PRO A 26 7.58 -9.49 4.88
CA PRO A 26 7.70 -9.88 6.29
C PRO A 26 7.84 -11.39 6.51
N SER A 27 7.16 -12.21 5.71
CA SER A 27 7.17 -13.67 5.81
C SER A 27 8.44 -14.32 5.27
N ASP A 28 9.11 -13.67 4.33
CA ASP A 28 10.42 -14.08 3.81
C ASP A 28 11.25 -12.84 3.45
N PRO A 29 12.06 -12.34 4.40
CA PRO A 29 12.89 -11.16 4.18
C PRO A 29 13.97 -11.35 3.10
N ASN A 30 14.13 -12.56 2.52
CA ASN A 30 14.93 -12.71 1.32
C ASN A 30 14.36 -11.95 0.13
N HIS A 31 13.02 -11.79 0.08
CA HIS A 31 12.32 -11.05 -0.96
C HIS A 31 12.10 -9.60 -0.55
N PHE A 32 12.26 -8.69 -1.52
CA PHE A 32 11.95 -7.28 -1.34
C PHE A 32 11.37 -6.68 -2.61
N ILE A 33 10.62 -5.59 -2.42
CA ILE A 33 10.04 -4.81 -3.49
C ILE A 33 10.52 -3.36 -3.44
N VAL A 34 10.62 -2.75 -4.62
CA VAL A 34 11.21 -1.42 -4.82
C VAL A 34 10.23 -0.55 -5.60
N GLY A 35 9.69 0.49 -4.96
CA GLY A 35 8.88 1.50 -5.63
C GLY A 35 9.74 2.47 -6.44
N THR A 36 9.25 2.88 -7.62
CA THR A 36 9.99 3.74 -8.55
C THR A 36 9.25 5.02 -8.90
N ASN A 37 9.91 5.94 -9.60
CA ASN A 37 9.32 7.16 -10.15
C ASN A 37 8.58 6.97 -11.50
N ILE A 38 8.41 5.72 -11.96
CA ILE A 38 7.84 5.41 -13.29
C ILE A 38 6.62 4.47 -13.25
N GLY A 39 5.95 4.40 -12.10
CA GLY A 39 4.71 3.63 -11.89
C GLY A 39 4.92 2.12 -11.72
N LEU A 40 6.17 1.66 -11.79
CA LEU A 40 6.54 0.25 -11.65
C LEU A 40 7.04 -0.04 -10.24
N VAL A 41 6.82 -1.27 -9.78
CA VAL A 41 7.46 -1.81 -8.58
C VAL A 41 8.39 -2.94 -9.00
N GLY A 42 9.67 -2.86 -8.66
CA GLY A 42 10.65 -3.93 -8.90
C GLY A 42 10.57 -5.01 -7.81
N HIS A 43 10.85 -6.25 -8.18
CA HIS A 43 10.96 -7.40 -7.26
C HIS A 43 12.39 -7.92 -7.29
N GLY A 44 13.01 -8.03 -6.11
CA GLY A 44 14.36 -8.53 -5.95
C GLY A 44 14.47 -9.56 -4.83
N THR A 45 15.62 -10.25 -4.80
CA THR A 45 16.03 -11.10 -3.69
C THR A 45 17.43 -10.74 -3.21
N ARG A 46 17.74 -10.98 -1.93
CA ARG A 46 19.06 -10.63 -1.36
C ARG A 46 20.20 -11.51 -1.87
N HIS A 47 19.90 -12.73 -2.30
CA HIS A 47 20.88 -13.76 -2.70
C HIS A 47 20.84 -14.06 -4.20
N ASP A 48 20.44 -13.08 -5.02
CA ASP A 48 20.44 -13.14 -6.50
C ASP A 48 19.70 -14.35 -7.11
N LEU A 49 18.71 -14.89 -6.36
CA LEU A 49 17.82 -15.91 -6.88
C LEU A 49 16.90 -15.30 -7.94
N LYS A 50 16.71 -16.02 -9.05
CA LYS A 50 15.73 -15.64 -10.07
C LYS A 50 14.35 -15.57 -9.44
N VAL A 51 13.72 -14.40 -9.57
CA VAL A 51 12.39 -14.16 -9.05
C VAL A 51 11.42 -13.82 -10.18
N LEU A 52 10.18 -14.28 -10.03
CA LEU A 52 9.07 -13.95 -10.90
C LEU A 52 7.85 -13.55 -10.05
N PRO A 53 7.09 -12.53 -10.47
CA PRO A 53 7.42 -11.60 -11.54
C PRO A 53 8.59 -10.68 -11.11
N LYS A 54 9.35 -10.16 -12.08
CA LYS A 54 10.44 -9.19 -11.80
C LYS A 54 9.93 -7.78 -11.57
N LEU A 55 8.74 -7.49 -12.08
CA LEU A 55 8.09 -6.21 -12.02
C LEU A 55 6.62 -6.41 -11.70
N PHE A 56 6.07 -5.49 -10.94
CA PHE A 56 4.64 -5.30 -10.81
C PHE A 56 4.22 -4.06 -11.58
N ARG A 57 3.23 -4.21 -12.45
CA ARG A 57 2.76 -3.21 -13.41
C ARG A 57 1.34 -2.77 -13.05
N PRO A 58 0.92 -1.54 -13.38
CA PRO A 58 -0.50 -1.20 -13.31
C PRO A 58 -1.31 -2.02 -14.33
N GLN A 59 -2.61 -2.17 -14.09
CA GLN A 59 -3.55 -2.82 -15.00
C GLN A 59 -3.68 -2.05 -16.32
N GLU A 60 -3.77 -0.74 -16.22
CA GLU A 60 -3.92 0.16 -17.35
C GLU A 60 -2.83 1.23 -17.34
N GLY A 61 -2.39 1.60 -18.54
CA GLY A 61 -1.32 2.57 -18.74
C GLY A 61 0.05 1.93 -18.61
N GLY A 62 0.86 2.04 -19.66
CA GLY A 62 2.25 1.59 -19.62
C GLY A 62 3.11 2.43 -18.67
N MET A 63 4.41 2.51 -18.97
CA MET A 63 5.35 3.33 -18.20
C MET A 63 4.93 4.82 -18.23
N ARG A 64 4.57 5.38 -17.06
CA ARG A 64 4.11 6.76 -16.86
C ARG A 64 4.98 7.44 -15.81
N SER A 65 5.04 8.77 -15.81
CA SER A 65 5.75 9.55 -14.78
C SER A 65 4.94 9.63 -13.48
N ILE A 66 4.68 8.46 -12.88
CA ILE A 66 3.91 8.30 -11.64
C ILE A 66 4.86 7.75 -10.59
N SER A 67 5.03 8.45 -9.48
CA SER A 67 5.87 7.99 -8.38
C SER A 67 5.12 7.03 -7.48
N ILE A 68 5.81 5.98 -7.05
CA ILE A 68 5.37 5.08 -5.99
C ILE A 68 5.78 5.71 -4.65
N ASN A 69 4.81 6.30 -3.96
CA ASN A 69 5.05 7.07 -2.75
C ASN A 69 4.95 6.20 -1.49
N ALA A 70 4.04 5.23 -1.48
CA ALA A 70 3.78 4.37 -0.31
C ALA A 70 3.62 2.91 -0.72
N ILE A 71 4.11 2.01 0.12
CA ILE A 71 3.95 0.56 -0.01
C ILE A 71 3.70 -0.01 1.39
N ASP A 72 2.71 -0.89 1.52
CA ASP A 72 2.47 -1.63 2.75
C ASP A 72 2.11 -3.10 2.51
N PHE A 73 2.77 -4.00 3.24
CA PHE A 73 2.53 -5.43 3.14
C PHE A 73 1.34 -5.84 4.01
N PHE A 74 0.55 -6.77 3.49
CA PHE A 74 -0.61 -7.29 4.20
C PHE A 74 -0.19 -8.05 5.47
N PRO A 75 -0.68 -7.67 6.67
CA PRO A 75 -0.14 -8.19 7.93
C PRO A 75 -0.73 -9.54 8.35
N PHE A 76 -1.67 -10.12 7.60
CA PHE A 76 -2.37 -11.37 7.98
C PHE A 76 -1.88 -12.60 7.17
N GLY A 77 -0.56 -12.74 7.03
CA GLY A 77 0.09 -13.97 6.55
C GLY A 77 0.01 -14.26 5.05
N LYS A 78 -0.65 -13.41 4.24
CA LYS A 78 -0.65 -13.51 2.78
C LYS A 78 0.42 -12.62 2.17
N SER A 79 1.00 -13.05 1.05
CA SER A 79 1.99 -12.27 0.29
C SER A 79 1.30 -11.24 -0.62
N LEU A 80 0.53 -10.33 -0.02
CA LEU A 80 -0.16 -9.23 -0.68
C LEU A 80 0.48 -7.90 -0.25
N PHE A 81 0.42 -6.90 -1.11
CA PHE A 81 0.86 -5.55 -0.76
C PHE A 81 0.05 -4.49 -1.49
N LEU A 82 -0.13 -3.36 -0.82
CA LEU A 82 -0.73 -2.17 -1.39
C LEU A 82 0.36 -1.23 -1.89
N VAL A 83 0.02 -0.44 -2.90
CA VAL A 83 0.86 0.60 -3.49
C VAL A 83 0.03 1.87 -3.61
N GLY A 84 0.54 2.98 -3.08
CA GLY A 84 -0.02 4.32 -3.23
C GLY A 84 0.83 5.18 -4.17
N CYS A 85 0.19 5.83 -5.13
CA CYS A 85 0.84 6.54 -6.23
C CYS A 85 0.71 8.07 -6.12
N SER A 86 1.56 8.79 -6.85
CA SER A 86 1.54 10.26 -6.89
C SER A 86 0.37 10.87 -7.66
N ASP A 87 -0.34 10.08 -8.46
CA ASP A 87 -1.57 10.50 -9.15
C ASP A 87 -2.84 10.19 -8.35
N GLY A 88 -2.69 9.71 -7.11
CA GLY A 88 -3.81 9.33 -6.26
C GLY A 88 -4.35 7.93 -6.49
N SER A 89 -3.76 7.18 -7.43
CA SER A 89 -4.14 5.78 -7.63
C SER A 89 -3.61 4.87 -6.52
N ILE A 90 -4.35 3.80 -6.26
CA ILE A 90 -3.99 2.72 -5.34
C ILE A 90 -4.04 1.39 -6.07
N ARG A 91 -3.11 0.49 -5.77
CA ARG A 91 -3.09 -0.87 -6.32
C ARG A 91 -2.90 -1.89 -5.22
N LEU A 92 -3.65 -2.99 -5.30
CA LEU A 92 -3.44 -4.20 -4.51
C LEU A 92 -2.80 -5.26 -5.38
N HIS A 93 -1.58 -5.67 -5.02
CA HIS A 93 -0.82 -6.69 -5.71
C HIS A 93 -0.66 -7.95 -4.87
N GLN A 94 -0.51 -9.07 -5.56
CA GLN A 94 0.00 -10.31 -5.00
C GLN A 94 1.42 -10.55 -5.50
N MET A 95 2.31 -11.01 -4.62
CA MET A 95 3.74 -11.22 -4.93
C MET A 95 3.99 -12.19 -6.08
N THR A 96 3.01 -13.01 -6.47
CA THR A 96 3.11 -14.00 -7.55
C THR A 96 2.45 -13.55 -8.87
N SER A 97 1.88 -12.36 -8.93
CA SER A 97 1.21 -11.83 -10.14
C SER A 97 1.83 -10.51 -10.57
N GLU A 98 2.13 -10.37 -11.87
CA GLU A 98 2.68 -9.12 -12.42
C GLU A 98 1.68 -7.97 -12.39
N TYR A 99 0.38 -8.27 -12.55
CA TYR A 99 -0.70 -7.30 -12.57
C TYR A 99 -1.45 -7.28 -11.23
N PRO A 100 -2.06 -6.13 -10.85
CA PRO A 100 -2.73 -6.01 -9.57
C PRO A 100 -3.99 -6.88 -9.55
N LEU A 101 -4.34 -7.36 -8.36
CA LEU A 101 -5.67 -7.94 -8.11
C LEU A 101 -6.74 -6.85 -8.21
N MET A 102 -6.44 -5.65 -7.71
CA MET A 102 -7.37 -4.52 -7.74
C MET A 102 -6.60 -3.22 -7.99
N GLN A 103 -7.18 -2.32 -8.78
CA GLN A 103 -6.62 -0.99 -9.04
C GLN A 103 -7.72 0.06 -8.97
N TRP A 104 -7.49 1.08 -8.17
CA TRP A 104 -8.38 2.22 -7.98
C TRP A 104 -7.68 3.47 -8.50
N ASN A 105 -8.10 3.97 -9.66
CA ASN A 105 -7.37 5.04 -10.37
C ASN A 105 -7.53 6.43 -9.75
N ASP A 106 -8.62 6.68 -9.04
CA ASP A 106 -8.97 8.01 -8.51
C ASP A 106 -9.36 7.96 -7.03
N SER A 107 -8.63 7.16 -6.23
CA SER A 107 -8.95 6.91 -4.82
C SER A 107 -8.95 8.18 -3.96
N THR A 108 -8.16 9.17 -4.35
CA THR A 108 -7.93 10.42 -3.61
C THR A 108 -8.27 11.66 -4.45
N ASN A 109 -9.12 11.54 -5.48
CA ASN A 109 -9.48 12.64 -6.38
C ASN A 109 -8.25 13.31 -7.02
N GLY A 110 -7.32 12.50 -7.52
CA GLY A 110 -6.05 12.93 -8.13
C GLY A 110 -4.99 13.46 -7.17
N GLN A 111 -5.25 13.51 -5.85
CA GLN A 111 -4.25 13.99 -4.88
C GLN A 111 -3.18 12.93 -4.60
N PRO A 112 -1.88 13.27 -4.56
CA PRO A 112 -0.83 12.30 -4.29
C PRO A 112 -1.06 11.53 -2.97
N VAL A 113 -0.92 10.21 -3.00
CA VAL A 113 -0.89 9.40 -1.78
C VAL A 113 0.43 9.69 -1.05
N ILE A 114 0.34 10.02 0.23
CA ILE A 114 1.47 10.32 1.13
C ILE A 114 1.80 9.11 2.00
N ALA A 115 0.77 8.51 2.59
CA ALA A 115 0.91 7.30 3.40
C ALA A 115 -0.26 6.36 3.11
N LEU A 116 0.00 5.07 3.20
CA LEU A 116 -0.98 4.02 3.00
C LEU A 116 -0.61 2.86 3.93
N GLN A 117 -1.56 2.37 4.72
CA GLN A 117 -1.32 1.27 5.65
C GLN A 117 -2.57 0.41 5.89
N TRP A 118 -2.37 -0.91 5.96
CA TRP A 118 -3.39 -1.87 6.39
C TRP A 118 -3.73 -1.69 7.87
N ALA A 119 -5.01 -1.85 8.21
CA ALA A 119 -5.40 -1.99 9.61
C ALA A 119 -4.72 -3.22 10.22
N LEU A 120 -4.15 -3.05 11.42
CA LEU A 120 -3.46 -4.13 12.13
C LEU A 120 -4.45 -5.16 12.69
N THR A 121 -5.70 -4.77 12.90
CA THR A 121 -6.73 -5.59 13.57
C THR A 121 -7.85 -6.07 12.65
N ARG A 122 -7.92 -5.56 11.41
CA ARG A 122 -8.97 -5.92 10.43
C ARG A 122 -8.39 -6.15 9.03
N PRO A 123 -8.40 -7.38 8.49
CA PRO A 123 -7.80 -7.68 7.19
C PRO A 123 -8.44 -6.96 6.01
N ALA A 124 -9.72 -6.60 6.06
CA ALA A 124 -10.37 -5.92 4.93
C ALA A 124 -10.19 -4.40 4.93
N VAL A 125 -9.54 -3.83 5.95
CA VAL A 125 -9.50 -2.39 6.18
C VAL A 125 -8.11 -1.83 5.93
N PHE A 126 -8.03 -0.70 5.23
CA PHE A 126 -6.80 0.09 5.11
C PHE A 126 -7.08 1.58 5.10
N PHE A 127 -6.04 2.36 5.38
CA PHE A 127 -6.09 3.80 5.53
C PHE A 127 -5.14 4.45 4.53
N VAL A 128 -5.55 5.60 3.99
CA VAL A 128 -4.78 6.34 3.00
C VAL A 128 -4.78 7.81 3.39
N LEU A 129 -3.60 8.40 3.49
CA LEU A 129 -3.40 9.84 3.66
C LEU A 129 -3.03 10.43 2.30
N ASP A 130 -3.74 11.48 1.86
CA ASP A 130 -3.39 12.25 0.68
C ASP A 130 -2.59 13.53 1.02
N ALA A 131 -2.07 14.20 -0.01
CA ALA A 131 -1.32 15.45 0.12
C ALA A 131 -2.17 16.65 0.60
N SER A 132 -3.49 16.53 0.57
CA SER A 132 -4.44 17.53 1.05
C SER A 132 -4.90 17.27 2.49
N SER A 133 -4.13 16.47 3.25
CA SER A 133 -4.43 16.11 4.64
C SER A 133 -5.79 15.43 4.85
N ASN A 134 -6.24 14.66 3.85
CA ASN A 134 -7.41 13.81 3.98
C ASN A 134 -7.02 12.36 4.25
N ILE A 135 -7.69 11.76 5.22
CA ILE A 135 -7.62 10.34 5.50
C ILE A 135 -8.83 9.66 4.86
N TYR A 136 -8.57 8.74 3.95
CA TYR A 136 -9.57 7.86 3.36
C TYR A 136 -9.51 6.50 4.04
N ILE A 137 -10.70 5.98 4.36
CA ILE A 137 -10.86 4.71 5.04
C ILE A 137 -11.52 3.76 4.07
N TRP A 138 -10.87 2.63 3.83
CA TRP A 138 -11.37 1.57 2.97
C TRP A 138 -11.78 0.39 3.83
N ASP A 139 -12.93 -0.19 3.55
CA ASP A 139 -13.35 -1.49 4.07
C ASP A 139 -13.85 -2.30 2.88
N LEU A 140 -13.00 -3.20 2.38
CA LEU A 140 -13.26 -3.96 1.15
C LEU A 140 -14.47 -4.88 1.28
N LEU A 141 -14.93 -5.19 2.49
CA LEU A 141 -16.15 -5.97 2.70
C LEU A 141 -17.42 -5.13 2.68
N GLU A 142 -17.30 -3.81 2.88
CA GLU A 142 -18.42 -2.86 2.82
C GLU A 142 -18.52 -2.23 1.43
N ASN A 143 -17.39 -1.80 0.84
CA ASN A 143 -17.31 -1.29 -0.52
C ASN A 143 -15.90 -1.50 -1.09
N ASP A 144 -15.79 -2.24 -2.19
CA ASP A 144 -14.53 -2.56 -2.86
C ASP A 144 -14.23 -1.64 -4.06
N LEU A 145 -15.08 -0.64 -4.32
CA LEU A 145 -14.92 0.34 -5.40
C LEU A 145 -14.50 1.72 -4.89
N PHE A 146 -14.97 2.11 -3.71
CA PHE A 146 -14.79 3.46 -3.14
C PHE A 146 -14.48 3.43 -1.65
N PRO A 147 -13.77 4.46 -1.12
CA PRO A 147 -13.56 4.58 0.31
C PRO A 147 -14.90 4.74 1.05
N VAL A 148 -15.05 4.02 2.16
CA VAL A 148 -16.29 4.03 2.98
C VAL A 148 -16.38 5.25 3.88
N ALA A 149 -15.28 5.98 4.08
CA ALA A 149 -15.27 7.28 4.73
C ALA A 149 -14.07 8.13 4.31
N LYS A 150 -14.23 9.44 4.46
CA LYS A 150 -13.19 10.45 4.32
C LYS A 150 -13.22 11.36 5.54
N GLN A 151 -12.06 11.66 6.10
CA GLN A 151 -11.87 12.61 7.19
C GLN A 151 -10.79 13.61 6.81
N THR A 152 -11.14 14.89 6.76
CA THR A 152 -10.14 15.96 6.64
C THR A 152 -9.56 16.24 8.02
N VAL A 153 -8.23 16.27 8.10
CA VAL A 153 -7.51 16.61 9.33
C VAL A 153 -7.39 18.13 9.40
N PRO A 154 -7.81 18.79 10.51
CA PRO A 154 -7.77 20.25 10.62
C PRO A 154 -6.35 20.86 10.67
N SER A 155 -5.34 20.06 11.02
CA SER A 155 -3.94 20.50 11.12
C SER A 155 -3.42 21.02 9.78
N GLU A 156 -2.57 22.04 9.83
CA GLU A 156 -1.82 22.45 8.65
C GLU A 156 -0.89 21.31 8.20
N ASN A 157 -1.12 20.78 7.00
CA ASN A 157 -0.25 19.87 6.26
C ASN A 157 0.26 18.66 7.06
N VAL A 158 -0.59 17.64 7.22
CA VAL A 158 -0.16 16.33 7.69
C VAL A 158 0.85 15.74 6.70
N THR A 159 2.04 15.38 7.19
CA THR A 159 3.16 14.91 6.38
C THR A 159 3.30 13.39 6.38
N THR A 160 2.79 12.71 7.41
CA THR A 160 2.84 11.25 7.49
C THR A 160 1.78 10.70 8.43
N MET A 161 1.52 9.40 8.30
CA MET A 161 0.57 8.64 9.09
C MET A 161 1.19 7.30 9.48
N ALA A 162 0.97 6.88 10.73
CA ALA A 162 1.31 5.55 11.20
C ALA A 162 0.16 4.93 12.00
N LEU A 163 -0.08 3.64 11.85
CA LEU A 163 -1.02 2.87 12.65
C LEU A 163 -0.34 2.29 13.88
N LEU A 164 -1.04 2.36 15.00
CA LEU A 164 -0.69 1.74 16.27
C LEU A 164 -1.78 0.77 16.65
N GLY A 165 -1.42 -0.41 17.14
CA GLY A 165 -2.41 -1.38 17.59
C GLY A 165 -1.75 -2.65 18.08
N GLU A 166 -2.57 -3.48 18.72
CA GLU A 166 -2.14 -4.78 19.23
C GLU A 166 -2.92 -5.87 18.47
N PRO A 167 -2.41 -6.36 17.31
CA PRO A 167 -3.12 -7.33 16.47
C PRO A 167 -3.50 -8.61 17.22
N GLU A 168 -2.68 -8.99 18.21
CA GLU A 168 -2.88 -10.18 19.04
C GLU A 168 -3.99 -10.03 20.09
N LYS A 169 -4.46 -8.80 20.36
CA LYS A 169 -5.50 -8.56 21.37
C LYS A 169 -6.86 -8.32 20.72
N THR A 170 -7.88 -8.99 21.25
CA THR A 170 -9.26 -8.88 20.78
C THR A 170 -9.99 -7.60 21.22
N ASN A 171 -9.28 -6.66 21.85
CA ASN A 171 -9.86 -5.40 22.33
C ASN A 171 -10.19 -4.43 21.18
N GLY A 172 -9.67 -4.67 19.97
CA GLY A 172 -9.85 -3.81 18.80
C GLY A 172 -9.27 -2.41 18.98
N LEU A 173 -8.23 -2.27 19.81
CA LEU A 173 -7.54 -1.00 19.99
C LEU A 173 -6.64 -0.75 18.77
N LEU A 174 -7.12 0.15 17.90
CA LEU A 174 -6.36 0.67 16.76
C LEU A 174 -6.34 2.19 16.86
N GLY A 175 -5.14 2.75 16.77
CA GLY A 175 -4.88 4.19 16.74
C GLY A 175 -4.22 4.59 15.43
N ILE A 176 -4.42 5.85 15.05
CA ILE A 176 -3.71 6.52 13.97
C ILE A 176 -2.88 7.64 14.59
N VAL A 177 -1.59 7.66 14.28
CA VAL A 177 -0.65 8.73 14.60
C VAL A 177 -0.46 9.58 13.35
N LEU A 178 -0.57 10.89 13.50
CA LEU A 178 -0.36 11.86 12.45
C LEU A 178 0.75 12.80 12.88
N ALA A 179 1.68 13.09 11.98
CA ALA A 179 2.67 14.16 12.21
C ALA A 179 2.53 15.21 11.11
N ASN A 180 2.58 16.48 11.51
CA ASN A 180 2.43 17.61 10.60
C ASN A 180 3.79 18.28 10.31
N ASN A 181 3.78 19.29 9.45
CA ASN A 181 4.99 20.02 9.06
C ASN A 181 5.54 20.95 10.17
N SER A 182 4.75 21.26 11.21
CA SER A 182 5.20 22.02 12.38
C SER A 182 5.94 21.14 13.40
N GLY A 183 5.88 19.82 13.23
CA GLY A 183 6.51 18.83 14.12
C GLY A 183 5.61 18.36 15.26
N GLU A 184 4.34 18.77 15.28
CA GLU A 184 3.35 18.25 16.23
C GLU A 184 2.92 16.84 15.82
N ILE A 185 2.57 16.05 16.84
CA ILE A 185 2.13 14.67 16.69
C ILE A 185 0.78 14.51 17.39
N ASP A 186 -0.23 14.10 16.61
CA ASP A 186 -1.56 13.79 17.09
C ASP A 186 -1.81 12.29 17.06
N ILE A 187 -2.55 11.79 18.06
CA ILE A 187 -2.95 10.38 18.13
C ILE A 187 -4.47 10.31 18.25
N HIS A 188 -5.09 9.58 17.33
CA HIS A 188 -6.53 9.38 17.27
C HIS A 188 -6.88 7.91 17.40
N CYS A 189 -7.92 7.60 18.18
CA CYS A 189 -8.49 6.25 18.21
C CYS A 189 -9.38 6.02 16.98
N VAL A 190 -9.17 4.90 16.29
CA VAL A 190 -10.04 4.47 15.19
C VAL A 190 -11.39 4.02 15.74
N LYS A 191 -12.48 4.37 15.05
CA LYS A 191 -13.82 3.91 15.43
C LYS A 191 -13.87 2.38 15.41
N LYS A 192 -14.51 1.81 16.42
CA LYS A 192 -14.71 0.36 16.59
C LYS A 192 -15.12 -0.39 15.32
N LYS A 193 -15.97 0.22 14.47
CA LYS A 193 -16.40 -0.42 13.22
C LYS A 193 -15.24 -0.75 12.26
N TRP A 194 -14.16 0.03 12.26
CA TRP A 194 -12.98 -0.18 11.43
C TRP A 194 -11.81 -0.83 12.18
N ALA A 195 -11.97 -1.10 13.48
CA ALA A 195 -10.91 -1.59 14.34
C ALA A 195 -11.21 -2.95 14.99
N LEU A 196 -12.49 -3.29 15.20
CA LEU A 196 -12.87 -4.58 15.80
C LEU A 196 -12.89 -5.69 14.73
N PRO A 197 -12.16 -6.80 14.94
CA PRO A 197 -12.20 -7.95 14.05
C PRO A 197 -13.64 -8.44 13.81
N GLN A 198 -13.96 -8.78 12.57
CA GLN A 198 -15.24 -9.38 12.22
C GLN A 198 -15.13 -10.92 12.10
N PRO A 199 -16.19 -11.68 12.40
CA PRO A 199 -16.20 -13.13 12.17
C PRO A 199 -15.97 -13.45 10.69
N GLU A 200 -15.07 -14.41 10.43
CA GLU A 200 -14.74 -14.93 9.09
C GLU A 200 -14.24 -13.84 8.11
N GLU A 201 -13.72 -12.72 8.63
CA GLU A 201 -13.32 -11.58 7.80
C GLU A 201 -12.29 -11.95 6.74
N SER A 202 -11.27 -12.72 7.13
CA SER A 202 -10.22 -13.21 6.23
C SER A 202 -10.76 -14.11 5.12
N GLU A 203 -11.77 -14.94 5.41
CA GLU A 203 -12.37 -15.83 4.42
C GLU A 203 -13.22 -15.04 3.42
N LYS A 204 -14.01 -14.09 3.91
CA LYS A 204 -14.81 -13.18 3.08
C LYS A 204 -13.93 -12.33 2.18
N LEU A 205 -12.83 -11.79 2.70
CA LEU A 205 -11.86 -11.04 1.89
C LEU A 205 -11.29 -11.92 0.77
N ASN A 206 -10.97 -13.19 1.05
CA ASN A 206 -10.47 -14.09 0.03
C ASN A 206 -11.45 -14.30 -1.12
N TRP A 207 -12.74 -14.39 -0.83
CA TRP A 207 -13.76 -14.48 -1.87
C TRP A 207 -13.79 -13.26 -2.78
N ILE A 208 -13.56 -12.05 -2.25
CA ILE A 208 -13.45 -10.83 -3.06
C ILE A 208 -12.20 -10.91 -3.94
N LEU A 209 -11.04 -11.22 -3.35
CA LEU A 209 -9.77 -11.28 -4.07
C LEU A 209 -9.76 -12.33 -5.20
N LEU A 210 -10.48 -13.45 -5.03
CA LEU A 210 -10.62 -14.48 -6.06
C LEU A 210 -11.51 -14.06 -7.24
N ARG A 211 -12.46 -13.14 -7.03
CA ARG A 211 -13.31 -12.61 -8.11
C ARG A 211 -12.57 -11.63 -9.02
N SER A 212 -11.50 -11.04 -8.52
CA SER A 212 -10.71 -10.03 -9.23
C SER A 212 -9.55 -10.62 -10.06
N CYS A 213 -9.39 -11.94 -10.06
CA CYS A 213 -8.41 -12.67 -10.87
C CYS A 213 -8.92 -12.97 -12.29
#